data_AF-A0ABD5Q8J2-F1
#
_entry.id   AF-A0ABD5Q8J2-F1
#
_cell.length_a   1.000
_cell.length_b   1.000
_cell.length_c   1.000
_cell.angle_alpha   90.00
_cell.angle_beta   90.00
_cell.angle_gamma   90.00
#
_symmetry.space_group_name_H-M   'P 1'
#
loop_
_entity.id
_entity.type
_entity.pdbx_description
1 polymer ?
#
loop_
_entity_poly.entity_id
_entity_poly.type
_entity_poly.pdbx_seq_one_letter_code
_entity_poly.pdbx_strand_id
1 'polypeptide(L)'
;MSEPDADPLRVEYTTVGELIDFIIYAIEDISLEFERWGEEHVRGPGLYFVVVAGVHSGAYADPLGENVWPTETCRVVTENLDGFVQAARTVGHSRDGAVVVSTDGTIQEQMVRIKSPNSDEAEAAETIEYADWMGTKHLSAIEVSVREEVVAAVTLSEEDGRMTLFEDGDYNDYQRDELGGEWRPSG
;
A
#
# COMPACT_ATOMS: atom_id res chain seq x y z
N MET A 1 -16.60 -41.41 -9.04
CA MET A 1 -17.02 -40.19 -9.75
C MET A 1 -17.14 -39.11 -8.71
N SER A 2 -16.31 -38.09 -8.61
CA SER A 2 -14.95 -37.81 -9.08
C SER A 2 -14.47 -36.76 -8.07
N GLU A 3 -13.27 -36.91 -7.52
CA GLU A 3 -12.60 -35.84 -6.77
C GLU A 3 -12.37 -34.67 -7.74
N PRO A 4 -12.56 -33.40 -7.32
CA PRO A 4 -12.16 -32.28 -8.16
C PRO A 4 -10.64 -32.29 -8.29
N ASP A 5 -10.23 -32.37 -9.55
CA ASP A 5 -8.88 -32.17 -10.08
C ASP A 5 -8.18 -31.01 -9.34
N ALA A 6 -7.17 -31.33 -8.52
CA ALA A 6 -6.29 -30.32 -7.97
C ALA A 6 -5.46 -29.77 -9.13
N ASP A 7 -5.91 -28.63 -9.66
CA ASP A 7 -5.29 -27.95 -10.79
C ASP A 7 -3.77 -27.77 -10.54
N PRO A 8 -2.90 -28.36 -11.38
CA PRO A 8 -1.45 -28.33 -11.19
C PRO A 8 -0.82 -26.95 -11.48
N LEU A 9 -1.63 -25.94 -11.81
CA LEU A 9 -1.24 -24.55 -12.00
C LEU A 9 -1.67 -23.65 -10.83
N ARG A 10 -2.21 -24.21 -9.74
CA ARG A 10 -2.25 -23.51 -8.44
C ARG A 10 -0.82 -23.30 -7.95
N VAL A 11 -0.22 -22.20 -8.39
CA VAL A 11 0.86 -21.54 -7.65
C VAL A 11 0.28 -21.32 -6.24
N GLU A 12 0.95 -21.84 -5.22
CA GLU A 12 0.56 -21.56 -3.84
C GLU A 12 0.67 -20.06 -3.63
N TYR A 13 -0.49 -19.39 -3.72
CA TYR A 13 -0.66 -18.06 -3.23
C TYR A 13 -0.29 -18.12 -1.73
N THR A 14 0.85 -17.55 -1.34
CA THR A 14 0.71 -16.56 -0.27
C THR A 14 -0.42 -15.66 -0.73
N THR A 15 -1.59 -15.77 -0.11
CA THR A 15 -2.79 -15.09 -0.59
C THR A 15 -2.48 -13.60 -0.70
N VAL A 16 -3.05 -12.93 -1.71
CA VAL A 16 -2.85 -11.48 -1.84
C VAL A 16 -3.28 -10.76 -0.54
N GLY A 17 -4.23 -11.36 0.19
CA GLY A 17 -4.55 -11.00 1.57
C GLY A 17 -3.34 -11.05 2.51
N GLU A 18 -2.62 -12.18 2.61
CA GLU A 18 -1.39 -12.26 3.42
C GLU A 18 -0.32 -11.23 3.01
N LEU A 19 -0.17 -10.94 1.71
CA LEU A 19 0.73 -9.88 1.25
C LEU A 19 0.30 -8.51 1.79
N ILE A 20 -0.99 -8.19 1.69
CA ILE A 20 -1.56 -6.95 2.22
C ILE A 20 -1.38 -6.89 3.74
N ASP A 21 -1.60 -8.01 4.44
CA ASP A 21 -1.39 -8.13 5.89
C ASP A 21 0.05 -7.83 6.30
N PHE A 22 1.04 -8.30 5.53
CA PHE A 22 2.44 -7.96 5.80
C PHE A 22 2.75 -6.48 5.57
N ILE A 23 2.14 -5.86 4.56
CA ILE A 23 2.28 -4.42 4.32
C ILE A 23 1.65 -3.63 5.46
N ILE A 24 0.44 -4.00 5.87
CA ILE A 24 -0.28 -3.40 7.00
C ILE A 24 0.56 -3.53 8.26
N TYR A 25 1.01 -4.73 8.60
CA TYR A 25 1.85 -4.98 9.77
C TYR A 25 3.08 -4.06 9.81
N ALA A 26 3.80 -3.91 8.69
CA ALA A 26 4.97 -3.04 8.65
C ALA A 26 4.60 -1.57 8.85
N ILE A 27 3.48 -1.11 8.30
CA ILE A 27 2.99 0.26 8.48
C ILE A 27 2.55 0.50 9.92
N GLU A 28 1.84 -0.45 10.54
CA GLU A 28 1.43 -0.37 11.94
C GLU A 28 2.63 -0.29 12.87
N ASP A 29 3.61 -1.15 12.68
CA ASP A 29 4.86 -1.17 13.45
C ASP A 29 5.60 0.18 13.34
N ILE A 30 5.71 0.74 12.13
CA ILE A 30 6.31 2.05 11.89
C ILE A 30 5.51 3.19 12.53
N SER A 31 4.18 3.12 12.42
CA SER A 31 3.31 4.11 13.04
C SER A 31 3.54 4.08 14.54
N LEU A 32 3.31 2.94 15.19
CA LEU A 32 3.37 2.74 16.64
C LEU A 32 4.70 3.18 17.25
N GLU A 33 5.82 2.86 16.61
CA GLU A 33 7.16 3.24 17.12
C GLU A 33 7.47 4.73 17.03
N PHE A 34 6.80 5.49 16.16
CA PHE A 34 6.98 6.94 16.13
C PHE A 34 6.14 7.60 17.23
N GLU A 35 6.77 8.30 18.18
CA GLU A 35 6.07 8.85 19.35
C GLU A 35 5.65 10.32 19.21
N ARG A 36 6.13 11.02 18.17
CA ARG A 36 6.05 12.48 18.05
C ARG A 36 4.90 12.98 17.16
N TRP A 37 3.84 12.19 17.02
CA TRP A 37 2.66 12.57 16.24
C TRP A 37 1.96 13.79 16.85
N GLY A 38 1.46 14.68 15.99
CA GLY A 38 0.77 15.90 16.42
C GLY A 38 1.67 16.99 17.03
N GLU A 39 2.99 16.79 17.11
CA GLU A 39 3.91 17.86 17.49
C GLU A 39 4.00 18.94 16.40
N GLU A 40 3.94 20.21 16.81
CA GLU A 40 4.04 21.34 15.90
C GLU A 40 5.39 21.32 15.15
N HIS A 41 5.35 21.40 13.81
CA HIS A 41 6.51 21.32 12.90
C HIS A 41 7.18 19.96 12.76
N VAL A 42 6.60 18.88 13.30
CA VAL A 42 7.12 17.51 13.11
C VAL A 42 6.26 16.79 12.08
N ARG A 43 6.90 16.21 11.06
CA ARG A 43 6.28 15.24 10.16
C ARG A 43 6.71 13.85 10.60
N GLY A 44 5.75 12.94 10.76
CA GLY A 44 6.04 11.53 10.95
C GLY A 44 6.40 10.82 9.65
N PRO A 45 6.68 9.52 9.71
CA PRO A 45 6.92 8.71 8.51
C PRO A 45 5.68 8.65 7.62
N GLY A 46 5.88 8.70 6.30
CA GLY A 46 4.84 8.65 5.29
C GLY A 46 5.05 7.53 4.29
N LEU A 47 4.09 6.62 4.18
CA LEU A 47 4.19 5.48 3.26
C LEU A 47 3.00 5.43 2.32
N TYR A 48 3.25 4.92 1.11
CA TYR A 48 2.25 4.70 0.10
C TYR A 48 2.62 3.45 -0.70
N PHE A 49 1.89 2.36 -0.52
CA PHE A 49 2.04 1.14 -1.28
C PHE A 49 0.86 0.96 -2.23
N VAL A 50 1.12 0.41 -3.41
CA VAL A 50 0.11 0.03 -4.40
C VAL A 50 0.38 -1.40 -4.83
N VAL A 51 -0.55 -2.31 -4.52
CA VAL A 51 -0.47 -3.73 -4.85
C VAL A 51 -1.17 -3.97 -6.19
N VAL A 52 -0.49 -4.62 -7.14
CA VAL A 52 -0.95 -4.71 -8.54
C VAL A 52 -0.93 -6.14 -9.07
N ALA A 53 -1.94 -6.49 -9.88
CA ALA A 53 -2.10 -7.80 -10.50
C ALA A 53 -1.17 -8.04 -11.72
N GLY A 54 -0.17 -7.18 -11.95
CA GLY A 54 0.80 -7.31 -13.05
C GLY A 54 1.91 -6.25 -13.02
N VAL A 55 2.93 -6.40 -13.87
CA VAL A 55 4.19 -5.63 -13.79
C VAL A 55 4.19 -4.29 -14.55
N HIS A 56 3.09 -3.88 -15.17
CA HIS A 56 3.06 -2.72 -16.06
C HIS A 56 2.40 -1.49 -15.43
N SER A 57 3.10 -0.87 -14.49
CA SER A 57 2.67 0.39 -13.86
C SER A 57 2.74 1.63 -14.78
N GLY A 58 3.44 1.55 -15.92
CA GLY A 58 3.67 2.71 -16.80
C GLY A 58 2.41 3.34 -17.41
N ALA A 59 1.30 2.60 -17.50
CA ALA A 59 0.02 3.14 -17.96
C ALA A 59 -0.52 4.21 -16.98
N TYR A 60 -0.35 3.98 -15.69
CA TYR A 60 -0.98 4.74 -14.62
C TYR A 60 0.00 5.41 -13.63
N ALA A 61 1.31 5.27 -13.86
CA ALA A 61 2.34 5.85 -13.02
C ALA A 61 3.53 6.36 -13.83
N ASP A 62 4.20 7.38 -13.31
CA ASP A 62 5.46 7.91 -13.83
C ASP A 62 6.58 7.76 -12.79
N PRO A 63 7.84 7.50 -13.19
CA PRO A 63 8.98 7.51 -12.27
C PRO A 63 9.06 8.82 -11.48
N LEU A 64 9.23 8.75 -10.16
CA LEU A 64 9.34 9.93 -9.30
C LEU A 64 10.80 10.23 -8.97
N GLY A 65 11.43 11.02 -9.84
CA GLY A 65 12.81 11.48 -9.64
C GLY A 65 13.79 10.33 -9.41
N GLU A 66 14.69 10.51 -8.45
CA GLU A 66 15.70 9.51 -8.06
C GLU A 66 15.23 8.64 -6.86
N ASN A 67 13.94 8.70 -6.50
CA ASN A 67 13.42 7.96 -5.35
C ASN A 67 13.32 6.47 -5.69
N VAL A 68 14.02 5.66 -4.89
CA VAL A 68 14.08 4.21 -5.07
C VAL A 68 13.80 3.48 -3.76
N TRP A 69 13.13 2.34 -3.90
CA TRP A 69 13.04 1.32 -2.88
C TRP A 69 14.40 0.62 -2.72
N PRO A 70 14.91 0.40 -1.48
CA PRO A 70 16.22 -0.22 -1.26
C PRO A 70 16.16 -1.74 -1.51
N THR A 71 16.25 -2.15 -2.76
CA THR A 71 16.15 -3.58 -3.18
C THR A 71 17.26 -4.47 -2.63
N GLU A 72 18.40 -3.90 -2.25
CA GLU A 72 19.48 -4.61 -1.54
C GLU A 72 19.08 -5.02 -0.12
N THR A 73 18.13 -4.29 0.49
CA THR A 73 17.59 -4.58 1.82
C THR A 73 16.39 -5.53 1.73
N CYS A 74 15.48 -5.26 0.79
CA CYS A 74 14.30 -6.09 0.55
C CYS A 74 13.86 -5.96 -0.90
N ARG A 75 13.85 -7.06 -1.65
CA ARG A 75 13.30 -7.09 -3.02
C ARG A 75 11.89 -7.69 -3.08
N VAL A 76 11.59 -8.64 -2.19
CA VAL A 76 10.31 -9.35 -2.13
C VAL A 76 9.83 -9.31 -0.69
N VAL A 77 8.60 -8.84 -0.47
CA VAL A 77 8.02 -8.63 0.86
C VAL A 77 8.12 -9.89 1.73
N THR A 78 7.78 -11.04 1.15
CA THR A 78 7.63 -12.32 1.86
C THR A 78 8.95 -13.04 2.14
N GLU A 79 10.05 -12.68 1.46
CA GLU A 79 11.35 -13.34 1.64
C GLU A 79 12.09 -12.88 2.91
N ASN A 80 11.87 -11.62 3.33
CA ASN A 80 12.57 -11.02 4.46
C ASN A 80 11.72 -9.91 5.11
N LEU A 81 10.83 -10.29 6.03
CA LEU A 81 9.92 -9.35 6.71
C LEU A 81 10.66 -8.28 7.52
N ASP A 82 11.71 -8.66 8.27
CA ASP A 82 12.55 -7.69 8.98
C ASP A 82 13.19 -6.69 8.01
N GLY A 83 13.74 -7.19 6.90
CA GLY A 83 14.30 -6.34 5.84
C GLY A 83 13.25 -5.43 5.20
N PHE A 84 12.04 -5.92 5.00
CA PHE A 84 10.92 -5.15 4.48
C PHE A 84 10.56 -3.99 5.41
N VAL A 85 10.41 -4.25 6.71
CA VAL A 85 10.14 -3.24 7.74
C VAL A 85 11.26 -2.18 7.77
N GLN A 86 12.53 -2.60 7.74
CA GLN A 86 13.67 -1.67 7.71
C GLN A 86 13.71 -0.80 6.44
N ALA A 87 13.41 -1.40 5.29
CA ALA A 87 13.30 -0.68 4.02
C ALA A 87 12.15 0.34 4.05
N ALA A 88 10.97 -0.08 4.53
CA ALA A 88 9.79 0.77 4.70
C ALA A 88 10.09 1.94 5.65
N ARG A 89 10.78 1.72 6.77
CA ARG A 89 11.23 2.80 7.68
C ARG A 89 12.08 3.84 6.98
N THR A 90 13.05 3.36 6.20
CA THR A 90 13.96 4.24 5.45
C THR A 90 13.19 5.08 4.44
N VAL A 91 12.31 4.45 3.67
CA VAL A 91 11.46 5.12 2.68
C VAL A 91 10.54 6.13 3.36
N GLY A 92 9.80 5.69 4.39
CA GLY A 92 8.81 6.51 5.07
C GLY A 92 9.38 7.78 5.70
N HIS A 93 10.65 7.78 6.09
CA HIS A 93 11.29 8.95 6.69
C HIS A 93 11.90 9.93 5.68
N SER A 94 12.24 9.47 4.46
CA SER A 94 13.17 10.21 3.60
C SER A 94 12.77 10.29 2.12
N ARG A 95 11.69 9.60 1.72
CA ARG A 95 11.29 9.50 0.31
C ARG A 95 9.81 9.71 0.14
N ASP A 96 9.48 10.46 -0.90
CA ASP A 96 8.12 10.60 -1.42
C ASP A 96 7.87 9.62 -2.55
N GLY A 97 6.60 9.26 -2.75
CA GLY A 97 6.13 8.44 -3.87
C GLY A 97 5.49 7.13 -3.46
N ALA A 98 4.80 6.52 -4.41
CA ALA A 98 4.23 5.20 -4.27
C ALA A 98 5.28 4.11 -4.51
N VAL A 99 5.25 3.08 -3.66
CA VAL A 99 5.97 1.83 -3.83
C VAL A 99 5.02 0.84 -4.50
N VAL A 100 5.38 0.37 -5.69
CA VAL A 100 4.57 -0.62 -6.43
C VAL A 100 5.00 -2.02 -6.04
N VAL A 101 4.04 -2.85 -5.64
CA VAL A 101 4.25 -4.24 -5.23
C VAL A 101 3.39 -5.13 -6.12
N SER A 102 4.00 -6.11 -6.80
CA SER A 102 3.24 -7.11 -7.55
C SER A 102 2.59 -8.12 -6.60
N THR A 103 1.51 -8.76 -7.04
CA THR A 103 0.78 -9.77 -6.24
C THR A 103 1.62 -10.97 -5.79
N ASP A 104 2.76 -11.23 -6.43
CA ASP A 104 3.76 -12.22 -5.96
C ASP A 104 4.68 -11.70 -4.83
N GLY A 105 4.52 -10.44 -4.43
CA GLY A 105 5.30 -9.77 -3.39
C GLY A 105 6.56 -9.05 -3.88
N THR A 106 6.89 -9.13 -5.16
CA THR A 106 8.03 -8.40 -5.74
C THR A 106 7.80 -6.89 -5.70
N ILE A 107 8.79 -6.15 -5.21
CA ILE A 107 8.76 -4.68 -5.11
C ILE A 107 9.50 -4.05 -6.30
N GLN A 108 8.86 -3.10 -6.97
CA GLN A 108 9.50 -2.30 -8.00
C GLN A 108 10.52 -1.34 -7.38
N GLU A 109 11.77 -1.37 -7.86
CA GLU A 109 12.85 -0.51 -7.35
C GLU A 109 12.53 0.98 -7.51
N GLN A 110 12.05 1.38 -8.68
CA GLN A 110 11.71 2.77 -8.96
C GLN A 110 10.40 3.13 -8.25
N MET A 111 10.45 4.10 -7.32
CA MET A 111 9.24 4.69 -6.75
C MET A 111 8.57 5.59 -7.80
N VAL A 112 7.25 5.69 -7.72
CA VAL A 112 6.45 6.33 -8.77
C VAL A 112 5.51 7.40 -8.23
N ARG A 113 5.13 8.32 -9.12
CA ARG A 113 3.98 9.18 -8.95
C ARG A 113 2.81 8.54 -9.68
N ILE A 114 1.72 8.33 -8.96
CA ILE A 114 0.47 7.84 -9.56
C ILE A 114 -0.17 8.99 -10.34
N LYS A 115 -0.60 8.69 -11.57
CA LYS A 115 -1.33 9.61 -12.43
C LYS A 115 -2.77 9.72 -11.96
N SER A 116 -3.31 10.95 -12.03
CA SER A 116 -4.73 11.19 -11.88
C SER A 116 -5.55 10.30 -12.82
N PRO A 117 -6.79 9.95 -12.44
CA PRO A 117 -7.65 9.12 -13.26
C PRO A 117 -7.85 9.74 -14.65
N ASN A 118 -7.86 8.89 -15.67
CA ASN A 118 -8.28 9.23 -17.03
C ASN A 118 -9.82 9.32 -17.10
N SER A 119 -10.38 9.62 -18.27
CA SER A 119 -11.83 9.82 -18.42
C SER A 119 -12.69 8.62 -17.99
N ASP A 120 -12.26 7.40 -18.32
CA ASP A 120 -12.99 6.17 -17.99
C ASP A 120 -12.85 5.85 -16.48
N GLU A 121 -11.65 6.05 -15.92
CA GLU A 121 -11.37 5.92 -14.50
C GLU A 121 -12.08 7.00 -13.66
N ALA A 122 -12.30 8.19 -14.26
CA ALA A 122 -13.01 9.27 -13.62
C ALA A 122 -14.49 8.92 -13.40
N GLU A 123 -15.14 8.25 -14.35
CA GLU A 123 -16.52 7.75 -14.17
C GLU A 123 -16.60 6.73 -13.03
N ALA A 124 -15.61 5.83 -12.90
CA ALA A 124 -15.52 4.93 -11.75
C ALA A 124 -15.24 5.69 -10.44
N ALA A 125 -14.48 6.77 -10.50
CA ALA A 125 -14.20 7.62 -9.35
C ALA A 125 -15.38 8.53 -8.94
N GLU A 126 -16.39 8.72 -9.80
CA GLU A 126 -17.59 9.50 -9.47
C GLU A 126 -18.43 8.88 -8.33
N THR A 127 -18.25 7.58 -8.07
CA THR A 127 -18.93 6.89 -6.97
C THR A 127 -18.14 6.89 -5.65
N ILE A 128 -16.91 7.42 -5.65
CA ILE A 128 -16.06 7.45 -4.46
C ILE A 128 -16.58 8.46 -3.45
N GLU A 129 -16.74 8.03 -2.19
CA GLU A 129 -17.01 8.91 -1.06
C GLU A 129 -15.70 9.41 -0.44
N TYR A 130 -15.36 10.67 -0.70
CA TYR A 130 -14.17 11.31 -0.11
C TYR A 130 -14.45 11.77 1.32
N ALA A 131 -13.51 11.50 2.24
CA ALA A 131 -13.57 12.03 3.60
C ALA A 131 -12.79 13.34 3.75
N ASP A 132 -13.27 14.23 4.63
CA ASP A 132 -12.69 15.57 4.85
C ASP A 132 -11.24 15.55 5.36
N TRP A 133 -10.80 14.45 5.97
CA TRP A 133 -9.44 14.28 6.47
C TRP A 133 -8.44 13.85 5.39
N MET A 134 -8.91 13.45 4.20
CA MET A 134 -8.06 12.90 3.15
C MET A 134 -7.15 13.97 2.54
N GLY A 135 -5.87 13.93 2.89
CA GLY A 135 -4.81 14.64 2.16
C GLY A 135 -4.52 14.04 0.76
N THR A 136 -3.64 14.70 0.00
CA THR A 136 -3.29 14.34 -1.38
C THR A 136 -2.91 12.86 -1.59
N LYS A 137 -2.22 12.26 -0.62
CA LYS A 137 -1.80 10.85 -0.67
C LYS A 137 -3.01 9.91 -0.59
N HIS A 138 -3.95 10.18 0.31
CA HIS A 138 -5.18 9.41 0.48
C HIS A 138 -6.09 9.55 -0.75
N LEU A 139 -6.23 10.77 -1.28
CA LEU A 139 -6.97 11.00 -2.52
C LEU A 139 -6.37 10.21 -3.69
N SER A 140 -5.04 10.23 -3.83
CA SER A 140 -4.38 9.43 -4.86
C SER A 140 -4.59 7.93 -4.65
N ALA A 141 -4.65 7.45 -3.40
CA ALA A 141 -4.79 6.03 -3.08
C ALA A 141 -6.23 5.52 -3.32
N ILE A 142 -7.25 6.31 -2.96
CA ILE A 142 -8.64 5.91 -3.25
C ILE A 142 -8.93 5.96 -4.75
N GLU A 143 -8.43 6.97 -5.47
CA GLU A 143 -8.55 7.06 -6.93
C GLU A 143 -7.79 5.95 -7.66
N VAL A 144 -6.63 5.51 -7.16
CA VAL A 144 -5.89 4.41 -7.81
C VAL A 144 -6.56 3.06 -7.56
N SER A 145 -7.29 2.92 -6.45
CA SER A 145 -7.90 1.64 -6.02
C SER A 145 -9.05 1.17 -6.92
N VAL A 146 -9.65 2.05 -7.73
CA VAL A 146 -10.71 1.67 -8.69
C VAL A 146 -10.15 1.12 -10.02
N ARG A 147 -8.82 1.12 -10.20
CA ARG A 147 -8.19 0.61 -11.42
C ARG A 147 -8.20 -0.92 -11.39
N GLU A 148 -8.57 -1.54 -12.51
CA GLU A 148 -8.67 -3.01 -12.63
C GLU A 148 -7.34 -3.72 -12.32
N GLU A 149 -6.20 -3.07 -12.57
CA GLU A 149 -4.88 -3.62 -12.30
C GLU A 149 -4.45 -3.51 -10.84
N VAL A 150 -5.14 -2.69 -10.02
CA VAL A 150 -4.82 -2.46 -8.62
C VAL A 150 -5.67 -3.34 -7.76
N VAL A 151 -5.01 -4.13 -6.90
CA VAL A 151 -5.70 -4.97 -5.93
C VAL A 151 -5.99 -4.19 -4.65
N ALA A 152 -5.02 -3.42 -4.19
CA ALA A 152 -5.16 -2.59 -2.99
C ALA A 152 -4.15 -1.44 -3.01
N ALA A 153 -4.46 -0.36 -2.31
CA ALA A 153 -3.51 0.66 -1.94
C ALA A 153 -3.47 0.83 -0.42
N VAL A 154 -2.30 1.06 0.16
CA VAL A 154 -2.14 1.22 1.60
C VAL A 154 -1.30 2.47 1.89
N THR A 155 -1.77 3.32 2.81
CA THR A 155 -1.08 4.56 3.18
C THR A 155 -0.80 4.66 4.66
N LEU A 156 0.30 5.36 4.99
CA LEU A 156 0.57 5.92 6.31
C LEU A 156 0.59 7.45 6.22
N SER A 157 -0.26 8.11 7.00
CA SER A 157 -0.31 9.57 7.12
C SER A 157 0.88 10.09 7.90
N GLU A 158 1.58 11.09 7.34
CA GLU A 158 2.70 11.80 7.99
C GLU A 158 2.24 12.75 9.10
N GLU A 159 0.93 13.01 9.20
CA GLU A 159 0.37 14.01 10.10
C GLU A 159 -0.02 13.38 11.45
N ASP A 160 -0.71 12.24 11.40
CA ASP A 160 -1.37 11.62 12.54
C ASP A 160 -1.07 10.12 12.69
N GLY A 161 -0.31 9.53 11.77
CA GLY A 161 0.04 8.11 11.83
C GLY A 161 -1.12 7.17 11.51
N ARG A 162 -2.21 7.69 10.94
CA ARG A 162 -3.33 6.92 10.42
C ARG A 162 -2.88 5.99 9.31
N MET A 163 -3.27 4.74 9.43
CA MET A 163 -3.13 3.75 8.38
C MET A 163 -4.46 3.62 7.64
N THR A 164 -4.41 3.51 6.32
CA THR A 164 -5.62 3.31 5.51
C THR A 164 -5.36 2.31 4.41
N LEU A 165 -6.24 1.32 4.31
CA LEU A 165 -6.33 0.37 3.22
C LEU A 165 -7.45 0.83 2.27
N PHE A 166 -7.17 0.88 0.97
CA PHE A 166 -8.10 1.26 -0.10
C PHE A 166 -8.27 0.10 -1.07
N GLU A 167 -9.51 -0.25 -1.36
CA GLU A 167 -9.89 -1.36 -2.24
C GLU A 167 -11.18 -1.00 -2.98
N ASP A 168 -11.19 -1.11 -4.31
CA ASP A 168 -12.39 -0.90 -5.14
C ASP A 168 -13.12 0.44 -4.90
N GLY A 169 -12.37 1.51 -4.61
CA GLY A 169 -12.93 2.84 -4.34
C GLY A 169 -13.50 3.03 -2.93
N ASP A 170 -13.40 2.01 -2.08
CA ASP A 170 -13.74 2.05 -0.66
C ASP A 170 -12.46 2.07 0.21
N TYR A 171 -12.61 2.29 1.51
CA TYR A 171 -11.47 2.35 2.42
C TYR A 171 -11.80 1.90 3.84
N ASN A 172 -10.81 1.25 4.46
CA ASN A 172 -10.77 0.97 5.89
C ASN A 172 -9.61 1.77 6.50
N ASP A 173 -9.93 2.76 7.32
CA ASP A 173 -8.93 3.55 8.04
C ASP A 173 -8.87 3.18 9.51
N TYR A 174 -7.67 3.28 10.06
CA TYR A 174 -7.35 2.97 11.44
C TYR A 174 -6.52 4.12 12.00
N GLN A 175 -7.08 4.82 12.98
CA GLN A 175 -6.33 5.83 13.73
C GLN A 175 -5.24 5.16 14.54
N ARG A 176 -4.21 5.93 14.88
CA ARG A 176 -3.06 5.45 15.65
C ARG A 176 -3.47 4.67 16.91
N ASP A 177 -4.47 5.14 17.64
CA ASP A 177 -4.95 4.52 18.89
C ASP A 177 -5.76 3.23 18.67
N GLU A 178 -6.13 2.94 17.42
CA GLU A 178 -6.80 1.71 17.00
C GLU A 178 -5.79 0.64 16.51
N LEU A 179 -4.54 1.04 16.25
CA LEU A 179 -3.48 0.14 15.76
C LEU A 179 -2.96 -0.79 16.87
N GLY A 180 -2.55 -2.00 16.47
CA GLY A 180 -2.03 -3.02 17.40
C GLY A 180 -3.10 -3.73 18.22
N GLY A 181 -4.39 -3.56 17.88
CA GLY A 181 -5.48 -4.40 18.35
C GLY A 181 -5.40 -5.82 17.78
N GLU A 182 -6.16 -6.76 18.37
CA GLU A 182 -6.30 -8.11 17.82
C GLU A 182 -6.95 -8.02 16.44
N TRP A 183 -6.15 -8.16 15.38
CA TRP A 183 -6.61 -8.14 14.00
C TRP A 183 -7.65 -9.26 13.82
N ARG A 184 -8.91 -8.89 13.59
CA ARG A 184 -9.99 -9.84 13.32
C ARG A 184 -10.36 -9.74 11.84
N PRO A 185 -9.84 -10.62 10.98
CA PRO A 185 -10.50 -10.85 9.71
C PRO A 185 -11.87 -11.43 10.08
N SER A 186 -12.92 -10.63 9.86
CA SER A 186 -14.27 -11.18 9.85
C SER A 186 -14.31 -12.13 8.65
N GLY A 187 -14.32 -13.44 8.95
CA GLY A 187 -14.32 -14.49 7.93
C GLY A 187 -15.61 -14.64 7.15
#